data_AF-A0A9E5YY78-F1
#
_entry.id   AF-A0A9E5YY78-F1
#
_cell.length_a   1.000
_cell.length_b   1.000
_cell.length_c   1.000
_cell.angle_alpha   90.00
_cell.angle_beta   90.00
_cell.angle_gamma   90.00
#
_symmetry.space_group_name_H-M   'P 1'
#
loop_
_entity.id
_entity.type
_entity.pdbx_description
1 polymer ?
#
loop_
_entity_poly.entity_id
_entity_poly.type
_entity_poly.pdbx_seq_one_letter_code
_entity_poly.pdbx_strand_id
1 'polypeptide(L)'
;SQFLPVVGTYLAGVLPVLLAFLDSPVKALIVIIFIAIYQQLENFLLAPRITARTLELHAAVAFGAAIAGGAILGPIGAVLALPLAAMVQGFASNWGKRYEIVDNPLVYVPSLAISQPKKRKLRFGSHAGD
;
A
#
# COMPACT_ATOMS: atom_id res chain seq x y z
N SER A 1 -10.11 -7.32 15.46
CA SER A 1 -10.89 -8.58 15.49
C SER A 1 -11.29 -9.02 14.09
N GLN A 2 -10.41 -9.75 13.38
CA GLN A 2 -10.70 -10.36 12.06
C GLN A 2 -11.12 -11.84 12.19
N PHE A 3 -11.34 -12.33 13.41
CA PHE A 3 -11.76 -13.73 13.65
C PHE A 3 -13.22 -13.99 13.28
N LEU A 4 -14.08 -12.96 13.29
CA LEU A 4 -15.52 -13.13 13.09
C LEU A 4 -15.90 -13.58 11.65
N PRO A 5 -15.31 -13.03 10.57
CA PRO A 5 -15.61 -13.46 9.21
C PRO A 5 -15.16 -14.90 8.91
N VAL A 6 -13.95 -15.27 9.33
CA VAL A 6 -13.37 -16.60 9.05
C VAL A 6 -14.16 -17.70 9.75
N VAL A 7 -14.48 -17.49 11.03
CA VAL A 7 -15.28 -18.44 11.81
C VAL A 7 -16.70 -18.57 11.22
N GLY A 8 -17.28 -17.46 10.74
CA GLY A 8 -18.58 -17.45 10.07
C GLY A 8 -18.62 -18.32 8.81
N THR A 9 -17.62 -18.25 7.93
CA THR A 9 -17.58 -19.05 6.70
C THR A 9 -17.45 -20.55 6.99
N TYR A 10 -16.62 -20.95 7.96
CA TYR A 10 -16.50 -22.36 8.32
C TYR A 10 -17.77 -22.89 8.98
N LEU A 11 -18.40 -22.13 9.88
CA LEU A 11 -19.69 -22.51 10.47
C LEU A 11 -20.82 -22.57 9.43
N ALA A 12 -20.82 -21.65 8.46
CA ALA A 12 -21.77 -21.66 7.35
C ALA A 12 -21.58 -22.88 6.44
N GLY A 13 -20.35 -23.39 6.28
CA GLY A 13 -20.06 -24.60 5.51
C GLY A 13 -20.50 -25.90 6.19
N VAL A 14 -20.60 -25.93 7.52
CA VAL A 14 -21.00 -27.14 8.29
C VAL A 14 -22.44 -27.55 7.96
N LEU A 15 -23.36 -26.60 7.89
CA LEU A 15 -24.78 -26.86 7.66
C LEU A 15 -25.06 -27.58 6.31
N PRO A 16 -24.60 -27.08 5.14
CA PRO A 16 -24.82 -27.75 3.86
C PRO A 16 -24.09 -29.10 3.76
N VAL A 17 -22.92 -29.25 4.40
CA VAL A 17 -22.22 -30.55 4.44
C VAL A 17 -23.02 -31.58 5.25
N LEU A 18 -23.55 -31.19 6.41
CA LEU A 18 -24.41 -32.06 7.22
C LEU A 18 -25.68 -32.44 6.46
N LEU A 19 -26.38 -31.48 5.85
CA LEU A 19 -27.58 -31.73 5.06
C LEU A 19 -27.33 -32.69 3.90
N ALA A 20 -26.22 -32.51 3.18
CA ALA A 20 -25.83 -33.40 2.10
C ALA A 20 -25.45 -34.80 2.62
N PHE A 21 -24.88 -34.91 3.81
CA PHE A 21 -24.49 -36.17 4.43
C PHE A 21 -25.71 -37.00 4.86
N LEU A 22 -26.77 -36.35 5.33
CA LEU A 22 -28.04 -37.01 5.64
C LEU A 22 -28.71 -37.63 4.40
N ASP A 23 -28.53 -37.03 3.23
CA ASP A 23 -29.06 -37.53 1.95
C ASP A 23 -28.17 -38.64 1.35
N SER A 24 -26.85 -38.39 1.24
CA SER A 24 -25.89 -39.42 0.81
C SER A 24 -24.44 -39.02 1.14
N PRO A 25 -23.60 -39.96 1.62
CA PRO A 25 -22.18 -39.71 1.85
C PRO A 25 -21.44 -39.21 0.59
N VAL A 26 -21.86 -39.67 -0.59
CA VAL A 26 -21.25 -39.26 -1.87
C VAL A 26 -21.59 -37.80 -2.18
N LYS A 27 -22.83 -37.37 -1.92
CA LYS A 27 -23.25 -35.97 -2.09
C LYS A 27 -22.49 -35.04 -1.12
N ALA A 28 -22.31 -35.47 0.13
CA ALA A 28 -21.51 -34.72 1.09
C ALA A 28 -20.06 -34.53 0.62
N LEU A 29 -19.44 -35.57 0.07
CA LEU A 29 -18.08 -35.48 -0.45
C LEU A 29 -17.98 -34.45 -1.59
N ILE A 30 -18.95 -34.44 -2.50
CA ILE A 30 -19.02 -33.44 -3.59
C ILE A 30 -19.12 -32.02 -3.02
N VAL A 31 -19.99 -31.81 -2.03
CA VAL A 31 -20.17 -30.50 -1.38
C VAL A 31 -18.89 -30.06 -0.66
N ILE A 32 -18.20 -30.96 0.03
CA ILE A 32 -16.91 -30.67 0.68
C ILE A 32 -15.87 -30.23 -0.35
N ILE A 33 -15.73 -30.97 -1.46
CA ILE A 33 -14.77 -30.63 -2.53
C ILE A 33 -15.12 -29.27 -3.13
N PHE A 34 -16.40 -29.01 -3.39
CA PHE A 34 -16.85 -27.72 -3.90
C PHE A 34 -16.50 -26.57 -2.96
N ILE A 35 -16.81 -26.71 -1.66
CA ILE A 35 -16.48 -25.70 -0.64
C ILE A 35 -14.96 -25.49 -0.55
N ALA A 36 -14.17 -26.57 -0.61
CA ALA A 36 -12.72 -26.47 -0.58
C ALA A 36 -12.17 -25.66 -1.77
N ILE A 37 -12.65 -25.94 -3.00
CA ILE A 37 -12.26 -25.18 -4.19
C ILE A 37 -12.69 -23.72 -4.08
N TYR A 38 -13.94 -23.48 -3.64
CA TYR A 38 -14.45 -22.14 -3.40
C TYR A 38 -13.57 -21.37 -2.41
N GLN A 39 -13.20 -21.99 -1.29
CA GLN A 39 -12.32 -21.36 -0.31
C GLN A 39 -10.93 -21.07 -0.87
N GLN A 40 -10.36 -21.92 -1.71
CA GLN A 40 -9.09 -21.57 -2.36
C GLN A 40 -9.26 -20.37 -3.28
N LEU A 41 -10.35 -20.30 -4.03
CA LEU A 41 -10.63 -19.14 -4.89
C LEU A 41 -10.76 -17.85 -4.07
N GLU A 42 -11.48 -17.90 -2.95
CA GLU A 42 -11.64 -16.76 -2.05
C GLU A 42 -10.29 -16.34 -1.44
N ASN A 43 -9.56 -17.29 -0.87
CA ASN A 43 -8.29 -17.03 -0.19
C ASN A 43 -7.21 -16.50 -1.13
N PHE A 44 -7.15 -17.01 -2.36
CA PHE A 44 -6.14 -16.59 -3.33
C PHE A 44 -6.55 -15.36 -4.13
N LEU A 45 -7.79 -15.23 -4.60
CA LEU A 45 -8.18 -14.11 -5.48
C LEU A 45 -8.93 -12.99 -4.75
N LEU A 46 -9.92 -13.34 -3.94
CA LEU A 46 -10.82 -12.36 -3.35
C LEU A 46 -10.15 -11.64 -2.18
N ALA A 47 -9.49 -12.37 -1.28
CA ALA A 47 -8.84 -11.79 -0.12
C ALA A 47 -7.74 -10.77 -0.51
N PRO A 48 -6.78 -11.07 -1.41
CA PRO A 48 -5.79 -10.08 -1.83
C PRO A 48 -6.39 -8.87 -2.53
N ARG A 49 -7.46 -9.04 -3.30
CA ARG A 49 -8.15 -7.92 -3.96
C ARG A 49 -8.83 -6.99 -2.97
N ILE A 50 -9.49 -7.54 -1.96
CA ILE A 50 -10.16 -6.76 -0.91
C ILE A 50 -9.10 -6.00 -0.09
N THR A 51 -8.03 -6.67 0.33
CA THR A 51 -6.94 -6.05 1.08
C THR A 51 -6.14 -5.04 0.23
N ALA A 52 -5.97 -5.28 -1.08
CA ALA A 52 -5.29 -4.34 -1.97
C ALA A 52 -6.01 -2.99 -2.06
N ARG A 53 -7.36 -3.00 -2.08
CA ARG A 53 -8.15 -1.75 -2.05
C ARG A 53 -7.89 -0.94 -0.78
N THR A 54 -7.69 -1.59 0.36
CA THR A 54 -7.36 -0.90 1.61
C THR A 54 -5.92 -0.37 1.67
N LEU A 55 -5.02 -0.89 0.84
CA LEU A 55 -3.60 -0.53 0.81
C LEU A 55 -3.22 0.33 -0.43
N GLU A 56 -4.21 0.80 -1.21
CA GLU A 56 -4.00 1.48 -2.51
C GLU A 56 -3.06 0.72 -3.47
N LEU A 57 -3.03 -0.61 -3.36
CA LEU A 57 -2.23 -1.46 -4.22
C LEU A 57 -3.02 -1.89 -5.44
N HIS A 58 -2.33 -1.99 -6.57
CA HIS A 58 -2.93 -2.58 -7.75
C HIS A 58 -3.24 -4.06 -7.50
N ALA A 59 -4.49 -4.46 -7.73
CA ALA A 59 -4.98 -5.81 -7.41
C ALA A 59 -4.15 -6.94 -8.04
N ALA A 60 -3.66 -6.76 -9.27
CA ALA A 60 -2.83 -7.77 -9.92
C ALA A 60 -1.43 -7.89 -9.28
N VAL A 61 -0.87 -6.78 -8.79
CA VAL A 61 0.42 -6.77 -8.09
C VAL A 61 0.30 -7.50 -6.74
N ALA A 62 -0.77 -7.22 -5.99
CA ALA A 62 -1.07 -7.91 -4.73
C ALA A 62 -1.27 -9.42 -4.93
N PHE A 63 -2.03 -9.81 -5.95
CA PHE A 63 -2.26 -11.22 -6.28
C PHE A 63 -0.98 -11.94 -6.70
N GLY A 64 -0.21 -11.33 -7.62
CA GLY A 64 1.07 -11.88 -8.06
C GLY A 64 2.07 -12.00 -6.91
N ALA A 65 2.13 -11.00 -6.03
CA ALA A 65 2.97 -11.04 -4.84
C ALA A 65 2.54 -12.16 -3.88
N ALA A 66 1.24 -12.34 -3.62
CA ALA A 66 0.74 -13.40 -2.75
C ALA A 66 1.09 -14.81 -3.26
N ILE A 67 0.97 -15.04 -4.58
CA ILE A 67 1.41 -16.30 -5.20
C ILE A 67 2.92 -16.47 -5.07
N ALA A 68 3.70 -15.44 -5.40
CA ALA A 68 5.16 -15.50 -5.34
C ALA A 68 5.66 -15.76 -3.91
N GLY A 69 5.15 -15.02 -2.92
CA GLY A 69 5.47 -15.23 -1.51
C GLY A 69 5.02 -16.61 -1.04
N GLY A 70 3.83 -17.05 -1.47
CA GLY A 70 3.29 -18.38 -1.23
C GLY A 70 4.20 -19.50 -1.76
N ALA A 71 4.78 -19.31 -2.94
CA ALA A 71 5.68 -20.28 -3.56
C ALA A 71 7.04 -20.37 -2.86
N ILE A 72 7.54 -19.28 -2.27
CA ILE A 72 8.87 -19.23 -1.63
C ILE A 72 8.83 -19.73 -0.19
N LEU A 73 7.88 -19.24 0.62
CA LEU A 73 7.82 -19.50 2.07
C LEU A 73 6.52 -20.19 2.51
N GLY A 74 5.73 -20.69 1.56
CA GLY A 74 4.43 -21.31 1.85
C GLY A 74 3.40 -20.29 2.36
N PRO A 75 2.43 -20.73 3.17
CA PRO A 75 1.34 -19.86 3.65
C PRO A 75 1.83 -18.58 4.37
N ILE A 76 2.94 -18.67 5.10
CA ILE A 76 3.56 -17.53 5.80
C ILE A 76 4.02 -16.49 4.79
N GLY A 77 4.65 -16.92 3.69
CA GLY A 77 5.08 -16.03 2.62
C GLY A 77 3.94 -15.34 1.89
N ALA A 78 2.81 -16.04 1.69
CA ALA A 78 1.62 -15.45 1.08
C ALA A 78 1.04 -14.30 1.94
N VAL A 79 1.06 -14.45 3.27
CA VAL A 79 0.60 -13.41 4.21
C VAL A 79 1.57 -12.21 4.21
N LEU A 80 2.87 -12.46 4.24
CA LEU A 80 3.90 -11.41 4.27
C LEU A 80 4.06 -10.69 2.92
N ALA A 81 3.62 -11.28 1.82
CA ALA A 81 3.79 -10.72 0.48
C ALA A 81 3.10 -9.37 0.29
N LEU A 82 1.91 -9.17 0.85
CA LEU A 82 1.15 -7.93 0.69
C LEU A 82 1.85 -6.70 1.32
N PRO A 83 2.25 -6.71 2.61
CA PRO A 83 2.96 -5.57 3.18
C PRO A 83 4.32 -5.33 2.49
N LEU A 84 5.03 -6.39 2.08
CA LEU A 84 6.26 -6.26 1.29
C LEU A 84 6.01 -5.57 -0.06
N ALA A 85 4.99 -6.00 -0.80
CA ALA A 85 4.59 -5.37 -2.06
C ALA A 85 4.18 -3.90 -1.84
N ALA A 86 3.51 -3.59 -0.73
CA ALA A 86 3.16 -2.22 -0.37
C ALA A 86 4.39 -1.34 -0.15
N MET A 87 5.38 -1.85 0.60
CA MET A 87 6.62 -1.13 0.85
C MET A 87 7.38 -0.87 -0.45
N VAL A 88 7.46 -1.85 -1.34
CA VAL A 88 8.11 -1.71 -2.64
C VAL A 88 7.38 -0.67 -3.50
N GLN A 89 6.05 -0.73 -3.58
CA GLN A 89 5.26 0.23 -4.33
C GLN A 89 5.40 1.66 -3.77
N GLY A 90 5.33 1.82 -2.45
CA GLY A 90 5.51 3.11 -1.79
C GLY A 90 6.89 3.71 -2.07
N PHE A 91 7.94 2.90 -1.93
CA PHE A 91 9.31 3.31 -2.23
C PHE A 91 9.50 3.69 -3.70
N ALA A 92 9.02 2.87 -4.63
CA ALA A 92 9.09 3.13 -6.07
C ALA A 92 8.34 4.41 -6.45
N SER A 93 7.19 4.67 -5.82
CA SER A 93 6.39 5.87 -6.07
C SER A 93 7.08 7.17 -5.61
N ASN A 94 7.95 7.08 -4.60
CA ASN A 94 8.62 8.23 -3.99
C ASN A 94 10.01 8.50 -4.58
N TRP A 95 10.63 7.51 -5.23
CA TRP A 95 11.99 7.64 -5.78
C TRP A 95 12.10 8.65 -6.94
N GLY A 96 11.01 8.86 -7.69
CA GLY A 96 11.01 9.71 -8.91
C GLY A 96 10.19 11.01 -8.83
N LYS A 97 9.34 11.18 -7.81
CA LYS A 97 8.51 12.38 -7.68
C LYS A 97 9.28 13.48 -6.96
N ARG A 98 9.92 14.36 -7.73
CA ARG A 98 10.26 15.69 -7.22
C ARG A 98 8.95 16.42 -7.00
N TYR A 99 8.56 16.60 -5.75
CA TYR A 99 7.50 17.54 -5.41
C TYR A 99 8.03 18.92 -5.80
N GLU A 100 7.57 19.44 -6.92
CA GLU A 100 7.83 20.82 -7.31
C GLU A 100 7.29 21.69 -6.17
N ILE A 101 8.21 22.40 -5.51
CA ILE A 101 7.89 23.27 -4.38
C ILE A 101 6.94 24.33 -4.94
N VAL A 102 5.66 24.24 -4.61
CA VAL A 102 4.70 25.30 -4.96
C VAL A 102 5.20 26.54 -4.24
N ASP A 103 5.61 27.56 -5.00
CA ASP A 103 6.02 28.87 -4.52
C ASP A 103 4.85 29.53 -3.78
N ASN A 104 4.63 29.11 -2.54
CA ASN A 104 3.59 29.64 -1.69
C ASN A 104 4.15 30.92 -1.05
N PRO A 105 3.45 32.07 -1.12
CA PRO A 105 3.85 33.30 -0.46
C PRO A 105 4.10 33.18 1.06
N LEU A 106 3.71 32.06 1.68
CA LEU A 106 4.00 31.75 3.10
C LEU A 106 5.43 31.21 3.36
N VAL A 107 6.16 30.77 2.33
CA VAL A 107 7.59 30.35 2.43
C VAL A 107 8.53 31.56 2.25
N TYR A 108 7.99 32.74 1.95
CA TYR A 108 8.73 33.99 1.93
C TYR A 108 9.14 34.35 3.36
N VAL A 109 10.36 33.98 3.75
CA VAL A 109 11.09 34.62 4.84
C VAL A 109 11.55 35.99 4.33
N PRO A 110 10.99 37.12 4.82
CA PRO A 110 11.55 38.42 4.51
C PRO A 110 12.99 38.36 5.00
N SER A 111 13.93 38.44 4.07
CA SER A 111 15.34 38.54 4.38
C SER A 111 15.47 39.76 5.29
N LEU A 112 15.71 39.49 6.57
CA LEU A 112 15.92 40.51 7.59
C LEU A 112 16.89 41.52 6.99
N ALA A 113 16.51 42.79 7.07
CA ALA A 113 17.28 43.92 6.58
C ALA A 113 18.70 43.89 7.19
N ILE A 114 19.61 43.18 6.54
CA ILE A 114 21.04 43.33 6.78
C ILE A 114 21.38 44.66 6.14
N SER A 115 21.29 45.72 6.95
CA SER A 115 21.69 47.07 6.62
C SER A 115 23.14 47.03 6.12
N GLN A 116 23.30 47.09 4.80
CA GLN A 116 24.61 47.17 4.15
C GLN A 116 25.28 48.47 4.62
N PRO A 117 26.49 48.43 5.21
CA PRO A 117 27.16 49.64 5.66
C PRO A 117 27.53 50.48 4.44
N LYS A 118 26.86 51.63 4.30
CA LYS A 118 27.06 52.62 3.25
C LYS A 118 28.52 53.08 3.27
N LYS A 119 29.36 52.58 2.36
CA LYS A 119 30.72 53.11 2.12
C LYS A 119 30.61 54.57 1.68
N ARG A 120 30.77 55.49 2.63
CA ARG A 120 30.89 56.92 2.39
C ARG A 120 32.23 57.15 1.69
N LYS A 121 32.20 57.27 0.36
CA LYS A 121 33.33 57.77 -0.44
C LYS A 121 33.66 59.18 0.03
N LEU A 122 34.74 59.31 0.80
CA LEU A 122 35.42 60.58 1.03
C LEU A 122 36.03 61.01 -0.32
N ARG A 123 35.40 61.98 -0.99
CA ARG A 123 35.98 62.68 -2.14
C ARG A 123 36.96 63.71 -1.60
N PHE A 124 38.22 63.30 -1.51
CA PHE A 124 39.35 64.22 -1.45
C PHE A 124 39.47 64.96 -2.79
N GLY A 125 39.99 66.17 -2.71
CA GLY A 125 39.91 67.22 -3.73
C GLY A 125 40.53 66.90 -5.09
N SER A 126 40.21 67.75 -6.05
CA SER A 126 41.20 68.49 -6.84
C SER A 126 40.52 69.02 -8.10
N HIS A 127 40.13 70.30 -8.07
CA HIS A 127 40.16 71.12 -9.28
C HIS A 127 41.30 72.11 -9.07
N ALA A 128 42.50 71.66 -9.41
CA ALA A 128 43.55 72.51 -9.91
C ALA A 128 43.30 72.70 -11.42
N GLY A 129 43.24 73.94 -11.89
CA GLY A 129 43.09 74.25 -13.31
C GLY A 129 42.47 75.62 -13.58
N ASP A 130 42.95 76.65 -12.88
CA ASP A 130 42.89 78.05 -13.32
C ASP A 130 44.32 78.49 -13.65
#